data_AF-A0A0L6ZBL5-F1
#
_entry.id   AF-A0A0L6ZBL5-F1
#
_cell.length_a   1.000
_cell.length_b   1.000
_cell.length_c   1.000
_cell.angle_alpha   90.00
_cell.angle_beta   90.00
_cell.angle_gamma   90.00
#
_symmetry.space_group_name_H-M   'P 1'
#
loop_
_entity.id
_entity.type
_entity.pdbx_description
1 polymer ?
#
loop_
_entity_poly.entity_id
_entity_poly.type
_entity_poly.pdbx_seq_one_letter_code
_entity_poly.pdbx_strand_id
1 'polypeptide(L)'
;MINKVEEVLEKMVRPQLATHYGNIELISVENGIVEVRLLGECSGCPSAKFTIEDVVETTLKEALPGIKKVILTNEVSEELLDMAREILYGDKYKS
;
A
#
# COMPACT_ATOMS: atom_id res chain seq x y z
N MET A 1 9.57 5.64 15.24
CA MET A 1 8.19 5.74 14.71
C MET A 1 7.80 4.45 14.00
N ILE A 2 8.63 3.97 13.06
CA ILE A 2 8.45 2.71 12.30
C ILE A 2 7.97 1.55 13.18
N ASN A 3 8.67 1.20 14.26
CA ASN A 3 8.27 0.07 15.12
C ASN A 3 6.86 0.18 15.71
N LYS A 4 6.39 1.40 16.02
CA LYS A 4 5.03 1.61 16.55
C LYS A 4 3.97 1.43 15.47
N VAL A 5 4.27 1.92 14.26
CA VAL A 5 3.40 1.72 13.09
C VAL A 5 3.31 0.23 12.77
N GLU A 6 4.44 -0.47 12.73
CA GLU A 6 4.49 -1.91 12.49
C GLU A 6 3.67 -2.70 13.53
N GLU A 7 3.77 -2.34 14.81
CA GLU A 7 3.01 -2.99 15.88
C GLU A 7 1.49 -2.81 15.71
N VAL A 8 1.04 -1.61 15.33
CA VAL A 8 -0.38 -1.34 15.06
C VAL A 8 -0.85 -2.12 13.82
N LEU A 9 -0.04 -2.13 12.75
CA LEU A 9 -0.35 -2.89 11.55
C LEU A 9 -0.50 -4.39 11.87
N GLU A 10 0.44 -4.97 12.62
CA GLU A 10 0.43 -6.38 13.00
C GLU A 10 -0.78 -6.75 13.88
N LYS A 11 -1.13 -5.91 14.86
CA LYS A 11 -2.18 -6.22 15.84
C LYS A 11 -3.59 -5.88 15.36
N MET A 12 -3.75 -4.85 14.53
CA MET A 12 -5.07 -4.31 14.20
C MET A 12 -5.44 -4.47 12.73
N VAL A 13 -4.48 -4.31 11.82
CA VAL A 13 -4.75 -4.27 10.37
C VAL A 13 -4.60 -5.65 9.74
N ARG A 14 -3.47 -6.33 9.95
CA ARG A 14 -3.20 -7.65 9.36
C ARG A 14 -4.26 -8.71 9.69
N PRO A 15 -4.82 -8.80 10.91
CA PRO A 15 -5.88 -9.76 11.21
C PRO A 15 -7.18 -9.49 10.42
N GLN A 16 -7.51 -8.21 10.20
CA GLN A 16 -8.67 -7.82 9.41
C GLN A 16 -8.45 -8.17 7.92
N LEU A 17 -7.27 -7.87 7.39
CA LEU A 17 -6.92 -8.18 6.00
C LEU A 17 -6.81 -9.69 5.74
N ALA A 18 -6.30 -10.47 6.70
CA ALA A 18 -6.18 -11.91 6.59
C ALA A 18 -7.54 -12.60 6.40
N THR A 19 -8.62 -12.02 6.93
CA THR A 19 -10.00 -12.50 6.72
C THR A 19 -10.43 -12.39 5.25
N HIS A 20 -9.80 -11.50 4.49
CA HIS A 20 -10.03 -11.25 3.06
C HIS A 20 -8.88 -11.76 2.18
N TYR A 21 -8.04 -12.69 2.69
CA TYR A 21 -6.85 -13.19 1.98
C TYR A 21 -5.90 -12.07 1.51
N GLY A 22 -5.92 -10.93 2.22
CA GLY A 22 -5.05 -9.79 2.01
C GLY A 22 -3.97 -9.70 3.08
N ASN A 23 -2.94 -8.90 2.79
CA ASN A 23 -1.94 -8.50 3.77
C ASN A 23 -1.45 -7.08 3.47
N ILE A 24 -0.62 -6.51 4.35
CA ILE A 24 -0.06 -5.17 4.19
C ILE A 24 1.40 -5.17 4.60
N GLU A 25 2.21 -4.43 3.86
CA GLU A 25 3.64 -4.22 4.10
C GLU A 25 3.90 -2.74 4.35
N LEU A 26 4.68 -2.43 5.38
CA LEU A 26 5.15 -1.08 5.65
C LEU A 26 6.38 -0.79 4.79
N ILE A 27 6.32 0.26 3.97
CA ILE A 27 7.41 0.68 3.08
C ILE A 27 8.26 1.75 3.75
N SER A 28 7.64 2.83 4.24
CA SER A 28 8.36 3.96 4.82
C SER A 28 7.51 4.74 5.83
N VAL A 29 8.18 5.47 6.74
CA VAL A 29 7.52 6.42 7.66
C VAL A 29 8.37 7.69 7.75
N GLU A 30 7.90 8.76 7.11
CA GLU A 30 8.63 10.02 7.01
C GLU A 30 7.72 11.23 7.26
N ASN A 31 8.13 12.16 8.14
CA ASN A 31 7.39 13.41 8.40
C ASN A 31 5.91 13.25 8.81
N GLY A 32 5.54 12.09 9.36
CA GLY A 32 4.16 11.73 9.71
C GLY A 32 3.36 11.17 8.53
N ILE A 33 4.01 10.89 7.41
CA ILE A 33 3.45 10.18 6.27
C ILE A 33 3.90 8.72 6.37
N VAL A 34 2.94 7.80 6.31
CA VAL A 34 3.19 6.35 6.30
C VAL A 34 2.91 5.82 4.91
N GLU A 35 3.88 5.15 4.32
CA GLU A 35 3.71 4.48 3.03
C GLU A 35 3.56 2.98 3.26
N VAL A 36 2.50 2.41 2.70
CA VAL A 36 2.16 1.00 2.85
C VAL A 36 1.81 0.41 1.49
N ARG A 37 2.08 -0.89 1.34
CA ARG A 37 1.77 -1.67 0.15
C ARG A 37 0.80 -2.78 0.52
N LEU A 38 -0.32 -2.90 -0.20
CA LEU A 38 -1.22 -4.05 -0.03
C LEU A 38 -0.68 -5.26 -0.78
N LEU A 39 -0.75 -6.41 -0.13
CA LEU A 39 -0.36 -7.71 -0.65
C LEU A 39 -1.59 -8.61 -0.75
N GLY A 40 -1.52 -9.63 -1.60
CA GLY A 40 -2.59 -10.63 -1.76
C GLY A 40 -3.77 -10.15 -2.62
N GLU A 41 -4.92 -10.77 -2.44
CA GLU A 41 -6.10 -10.57 -3.30
C GLU A 41 -6.69 -9.15 -3.18
N CYS A 42 -6.42 -8.45 -2.07
CA CYS A 42 -6.82 -7.06 -1.88
C CYS A 42 -6.11 -6.07 -2.83
N SER A 43 -4.98 -6.44 -3.43
CA SER A 43 -4.23 -5.57 -4.36
C SER A 43 -4.91 -5.38 -5.72
N GLY A 44 -5.81 -6.30 -6.10
CA GLY A 44 -6.43 -6.35 -7.43
C GLY A 44 -7.84 -5.77 -7.53
N CYS A 45 -8.48 -5.41 -6.41
CA CYS A 45 -9.86 -4.93 -6.40
C CYS A 45 -9.93 -3.40 -6.37
N PRO A 46 -10.28 -2.72 -7.48
CA PRO A 46 -10.28 -1.25 -7.55
C PRO A 46 -11.25 -0.58 -6.58
N SER A 47 -12.32 -1.28 -6.15
CA SER A 47 -13.25 -0.78 -5.13
C SER A 47 -12.77 -0.98 -3.69
N ALA A 48 -11.90 -1.96 -3.43
CA ALA A 48 -11.37 -2.21 -2.09
C ALA A 48 -10.28 -1.21 -1.68
N LYS A 49 -9.62 -0.57 -2.67
CA LYS A 49 -8.48 0.30 -2.43
C LYS A 49 -8.84 1.51 -1.55
N PHE A 50 -9.93 2.21 -1.86
CA PHE A 50 -10.38 3.37 -1.09
C PHE A 50 -10.84 3.00 0.32
N THR A 51 -11.60 1.91 0.46
CA THR A 51 -12.12 1.48 1.76
C THR A 51 -10.98 1.00 2.68
N ILE A 52 -10.00 0.28 2.14
CA ILE A 52 -8.87 -0.20 2.94
C ILE A 52 -7.92 0.95 3.30
N GLU A 53 -7.69 1.90 2.40
CA GLU A 53 -6.89 3.10 2.70
C GLU A 53 -7.45 3.86 3.89
N ASP A 54 -8.77 4.13 3.88
CA ASP A 54 -9.45 4.88 4.93
C ASP A 54 -9.44 4.13 6.27
N VAL A 55 -9.65 2.81 6.26
CA VAL A 55 -9.58 1.97 7.47
C VAL A 55 -8.17 1.98 8.07
N VAL A 56 -7.14 1.80 7.24
CA VAL A 56 -5.75 1.78 7.71
C VAL A 56 -5.32 3.18 8.20
N GLU A 57 -5.70 4.23 7.48
CA GLU A 57 -5.40 5.61 7.85
C GLU A 57 -6.07 6.00 9.16
N THR A 58 -7.36 5.69 9.33
CA THR A 58 -8.10 5.98 10.57
C THR A 58 -7.50 5.21 11.74
N THR A 59 -7.26 3.90 11.58
CA THR A 59 -6.67 3.06 12.63
C THR A 59 -5.30 3.59 13.08
N LEU A 60 -4.44 3.96 12.13
CA LEU A 60 -3.11 4.50 12.44
C LEU A 60 -3.17 5.88 13.09
N LYS A 61 -4.07 6.76 12.68
CA LYS A 61 -4.25 8.08 13.29
C LYS A 61 -4.80 7.99 14.71
N GLU A 62 -5.75 7.08 14.96
CA GLU A 62 -6.32 6.85 16.30
C GLU A 62 -5.29 6.26 17.26
N ALA A 63 -4.50 5.28 16.81
CA ALA A 63 -3.47 4.65 17.63
C ALA A 63 -2.24 5.55 17.84
N LEU A 64 -1.89 6.38 16.85
CA LEU A 64 -0.66 7.17 16.82
C LEU A 64 -0.95 8.62 16.41
N PRO A 65 -1.13 9.54 17.37
CA PRO A 65 -1.46 10.96 17.10
C PRO A 65 -0.34 11.78 16.40
N GLY A 66 0.71 11.12 15.89
CA GLY A 66 1.76 11.73 15.06
C GLY A 66 1.65 11.40 13.56
N ILE A 67 0.69 10.56 13.16
CA ILE A 67 0.44 10.24 11.75
C ILE A 67 -0.47 11.31 11.15
N LYS A 68 -0.05 11.90 10.03
CA LYS A 68 -0.77 12.92 9.27
C LYS A 68 -1.49 12.33 8.08
N LYS A 69 -0.85 11.38 7.39
CA LYS A 69 -1.35 10.79 6.15
C LYS A 69 -0.83 9.36 5.98
N VAL A 70 -1.63 8.51 5.34
CA VAL A 70 -1.20 7.21 4.83
C VAL A 70 -1.27 7.22 3.30
N ILE A 71 -0.32 6.57 2.63
CA ILE A 71 -0.28 6.44 1.17
C ILE A 71 -0.20 4.96 0.82
N LEU A 72 -1.13 4.50 -0.01
CA LEU A 72 -1.07 3.17 -0.62
C LEU A 72 -0.25 3.19 -1.90
N THR A 73 0.92 2.54 -1.86
CA THR A 73 1.72 2.34 -3.07
C THR A 73 1.36 1.02 -3.73
N ASN A 74 1.11 1.06 -5.05
CA ASN A 74 1.05 -0.12 -5.89
C ASN A 74 2.31 -0.09 -6.74
N GLU A 75 3.39 -0.69 -6.26
CA GLU A 75 4.60 -0.79 -7.07
C GLU A 75 4.40 -1.83 -8.17
N VAL A 76 4.34 -1.34 -9.40
CA VAL A 76 4.52 -2.16 -10.60
C VAL A 76 6.02 -2.16 -10.88
N SER A 77 6.64 -3.32 -11.03
CA SER A 77 8.08 -3.36 -11.32
C SER A 77 8.39 -2.55 -12.59
N GLU A 78 9.53 -1.85 -12.60
CA GLU A 78 9.95 -1.10 -13.79
C GLU A 78 10.05 -2.01 -15.01
N GLU A 79 10.47 -3.26 -14.81
CA GLU A 79 10.52 -4.31 -15.82
C GLU A 79 9.14 -4.61 -16.44
N LEU A 80 8.09 -4.68 -15.61
CA LEU A 80 6.71 -4.89 -16.09
C LEU A 80 6.18 -3.65 -16.80
N LEU A 81 6.52 -2.46 -16.31
CA LEU A 81 6.15 -1.20 -16.97
C LEU A 81 6.84 -1.08 -18.33
N ASP A 82 8.10 -1.46 -18.43
CA ASP A 82 8.85 -1.43 -19.68
C ASP A 82 8.34 -2.49 -20.66
N MET A 83 8.01 -3.69 -20.18
CA MET A 83 7.35 -4.71 -20.99
C MET A 83 5.99 -4.21 -21.52
N ALA A 84 5.17 -3.60 -20.67
CA ALA A 84 3.88 -3.04 -21.07
C ALA A 84 4.05 -1.88 -22.07
N ARG A 85 5.05 -1.01 -21.88
CA ARG A 85 5.37 0.08 -22.81
C ARG A 85 5.85 -0.45 -24.15
N GLU A 86 6.66 -1.49 -24.19
CA GLU A 86 7.09 -2.13 -25.42
C GLU A 86 5.90 -2.77 -26.16
N ILE A 87 4.98 -3.43 -25.46
CA ILE A 87 3.77 -3.99 -26.07
C ILE A 87 2.85 -2.89 -26.63
N LEU A 88 2.64 -1.80 -25.88
CA LEU A 88 1.69 -0.75 -26.24
C LEU A 88 2.24 0.26 -27.26
N TYR A 89 3.54 0.55 -27.21
CA TYR A 89 4.17 1.61 -27.99
C TYR A 89 5.27 1.13 -28.95
N GLY A 90 5.67 -0.14 -28.87
CA GLY A 90 6.58 -0.80 -29.82
C GLY A 90 7.83 0.03 -30.12
N ASP A 91 8.14 0.18 -31.42
CA ASP A 91 9.31 0.91 -31.92
C ASP A 91 9.32 2.42 -31.57
N LYS A 92 8.19 3.02 -31.18
CA LYS A 92 8.13 4.44 -30.82
C LYS A 92 8.72 4.76 -29.44
N TYR A 93 8.86 3.77 -28.57
CA TYR A 93 9.41 3.96 -27.22
C TYR A 93 10.95 3.90 -27.19
N LYS A 94 11.58 3.26 -28.18
CA LYS A 94 13.05 3.09 -28.25
C LYS A 94 13.79 4.20 -29.01
N SER A 95 13.09 5.29 -29.39
CA SER A 95 13.65 6.37 -30.21
C SER A 95 13.86 7.66 -29.44
#